data_AF-A0A832QF61-F1
#
_entry.id   AF-A0A832QF61-F1
#
_cell.length_a   1.000
_cell.length_b   1.000
_cell.length_c   1.000
_cell.angle_alpha   90.00
_cell.angle_beta   90.00
_cell.angle_gamma   90.00
#
_symmetry.space_group_name_H-M   'P 1'
#
loop_
_entity.id
_entity.type
_entity.pdbx_description
1 polymer ?
#
loop_
_entity_poly.entity_id
_entity_poly.type
_entity_poly.pdbx_seq_one_letter_code
_entity_poly.pdbx_strand_id
1 'polypeptide(L)' 'MFKKIIRPFQEVLLERKLCVGCTHPLTKARKLGNLSDNRIMVECKCKRRYVYEKELAAFKRATFAEEQQILSQIAKGE' A
#
# COMPACT_ATOMS: atom_id res chain seq x y z
N MET A 1 -21.42 26.98 7.30
CA MET A 1 -21.86 25.59 7.00
C MET A 1 -20.63 24.71 6.85
N PHE A 2 -20.19 24.09 7.94
CA PHE A 2 -19.17 23.04 7.87
C PHE A 2 -19.85 21.79 7.30
N LYS A 3 -19.65 21.52 6.01
CA LYS A 3 -20.00 20.22 5.43
C LYS A 3 -19.25 19.19 6.26
N LYS A 4 -19.97 18.28 6.93
CA LYS A 4 -19.38 17.13 7.61
C LYS A 4 -18.47 16.46 6.58
N ILE A 5 -17.16 16.50 6.80
CA ILE A 5 -16.17 15.91 5.91
C ILE A 5 -16.36 14.40 6.03
N ILE A 6 -17.24 13.84 5.19
CA ILE A 6 -17.42 12.40 5.08
C ILE A 6 -16.16 11.89 4.41
N ARG A 7 -15.25 11.33 5.21
CA ARG A 7 -14.05 10.70 4.67
C ARG A 7 -14.46 9.49 3.84
N PRO A 8 -13.88 9.29 2.65
CA PRO A 8 -14.17 8.10 1.86
C PRO A 8 -13.81 6.85 2.67
N PHE A 9 -14.68 5.85 2.64
CA PHE A 9 -14.49 4.61 3.39
C PHE A 9 -13.14 3.92 3.10
N GLN A 10 -12.59 4.13 1.91
CA GLN A 10 -11.27 3.63 1.50
C GLN A 10 -10.14 4.18 2.39
N GLU A 11 -10.18 5.47 2.74
CA GLU A 11 -9.19 6.08 3.64
C GLU A 11 -9.29 5.47 5.05
N VAL A 12 -10.52 5.27 5.54
CA VAL A 12 -10.76 4.64 6.85
C VAL A 12 -10.20 3.22 6.92
N LEU A 13 -10.32 2.44 5.83
CA LEU A 13 -9.74 1.10 5.76
C LEU A 13 -8.21 1.15 5.79
N LEU A 14 -7.59 2.08 5.06
CA LEU A 14 -6.13 2.24 5.03
C LEU A 14 -5.57 2.72 6.37
N GLU A 15 -6.24 3.65 7.05
CA GLU A 15 -5.90 4.08 8.42
C GLU A 15 -5.92 2.89 9.40
N ARG A 16 -6.88 1.98 9.23
CA ARG A 16 -6.95 0.72 10.00
C ARG A 16 -5.97 -0.36 9.50
N LYS A 17 -5.10 -0.03 8.54
CA LYS A 17 -4.12 -0.94 7.92
C LYS A 17 -4.79 -2.14 7.25
N LEU A 18 -5.96 -1.94 6.63
CA LEU A 18 -6.75 -2.95 5.94
C LEU A 18 -6.74 -2.72 4.42
N CYS A 19 -6.80 -3.82 3.67
CA CYS A 19 -6.93 -3.77 2.22
C CYS A 19 -8.30 -3.19 1.82
N VAL A 20 -8.31 -2.18 0.94
CA VAL A 20 -9.55 -1.53 0.48
C VAL A 20 -10.48 -2.47 -0.30
N GLY A 21 -9.99 -3.61 -0.78
CA GLY A 21 -10.75 -4.55 -1.59
C GLY A 21 -11.23 -5.81 -0.87
N CYS A 22 -10.44 -6.37 0.05
CA CYS A 22 -10.77 -7.64 0.72
C CYS A 22 -10.64 -7.60 2.24
N THR A 23 -10.46 -6.39 2.81
CA THR A 23 -10.34 -6.09 4.25
C THR A 23 -9.26 -6.87 5.01
N HIS A 24 -8.39 -7.60 4.30
CA HIS A 24 -7.28 -8.31 4.91
C HIS A 24 -6.26 -7.33 5.51
N PRO A 25 -5.67 -7.64 6.69
CA PRO A 25 -4.63 -6.81 7.29
C PRO A 25 -3.40 -6.67 6.37
N LEU A 26 -3.06 -5.43 6.02
CA LEU A 26 -1.88 -5.11 5.20
C LEU A 26 -0.57 -5.34 5.95
N THR A 27 -0.61 -5.37 7.27
CA THR A 27 0.54 -5.77 8.10
C THR A 27 0.95 -7.23 7.90
N LYS A 28 0.04 -8.07 7.37
CA LYS A 28 0.30 -9.47 7.02
C LYS A 28 0.46 -9.68 5.51
N ALA A 29 0.53 -8.59 4.74
CA ALA A 29 0.71 -8.66 3.30
C ALA A 29 2.12 -9.15 2.93
N ARG A 30 2.24 -9.75 1.75
CA ARG A 30 3.51 -10.25 1.22
C ARG A 30 4.38 -9.06 0.82
N LYS A 31 5.62 -8.97 1.31
CA LYS A 31 6.59 -7.97 0.85
C LYS A 31 7.04 -8.31 -0.59
N LEU A 32 6.98 -7.33 -1.49
CA LEU A 32 7.48 -7.47 -2.87
C LEU A 32 8.89 -6.91 -3.03
N GLY A 33 9.22 -5.82 -2.35
CA GLY A 33 10.53 -5.17 -2.47
C GLY A 33 10.58 -3.83 -1.77
N ASN A 34 11.77 -3.21 -1.73
CA ASN A 34 11.96 -1.86 -1.20
C ASN A 34 11.95 -0.87 -2.38
N LEU A 35 11.03 0.11 -2.34
CA LEU A 35 11.04 1.24 -3.29
C LEU A 35 12.12 2.26 -2.92
N SER A 36 12.34 2.43 -1.61
CA SER A 36 13.42 3.18 -0.98
C SER A 36 13.64 2.66 0.44
N ASP A 37 14.60 3.21 1.17
CA ASP A 37 14.90 2.79 2.55
C ASP A 37 13.67 2.84 3.48
N ASN A 38 12.80 3.82 3.27
CA ASN A 38 11.61 4.07 4.10
C ASN A 38 10.29 3.66 3.44
N ARG A 39 10.31 3.15 2.21
CA ARG A 39 9.11 2.81 1.44
C ARG A 39 9.17 1.38 0.93
N ILE A 40 8.23 0.55 1.36
CA ILE A 40 8.18 -0.88 1.04
C ILE A 40 6.94 -1.18 0.21
N MET A 41 7.10 -1.88 -0.91
CA MET A 41 5.97 -2.40 -1.66
C MET A 41 5.49 -3.72 -1.04
N VAL A 42 4.19 -3.81 -0.81
CA VAL A 42 3.52 -5.02 -0.30
C VAL A 42 2.35 -5.41 -1.20
N GLU A 43 2.11 -6.71 -1.32
CA GLU A 43 1.00 -7.30 -2.05
C GLU A 43 0.04 -7.99 -1.08
N CYS A 44 -1.23 -7.56 -1.13
CA CYS A 44 -2.30 -8.22 -0.40
C CYS A 44 -2.63 -9.58 -1.03
N LYS A 45 -3.24 -10.50 -0.26
CA LYS A 45 -3.73 -11.80 -0.76
C LYS A 45 -4.64 -11.70 -1.99
N CYS A 46 -5.38 -10.59 -2.13
CA CYS A 46 -6.23 -10.32 -3.28
C CYS A 46 -5.48 -9.67 -4.47
N LYS A 47 -4.15 -9.73 -4.48
CA LYS A 47 -3.24 -9.19 -5.52
C LYS A 47 -3.16 -7.67 -5.64
N ARG A 48 -3.87 -6.91 -4.80
CA ARG A 48 -3.72 -5.44 -4.73
C ARG A 48 -2.40 -5.07 -4.09
N ARG A 49 -1.69 -4.11 -4.68
CA ARG A 49 -0.40 -3.62 -4.21
C ARG A 49 -0.53 -2.30 -3.45
N TYR A 50 0.28 -2.16 -2.41
CA TYR A 50 0.31 -1.01 -1.53
C TYR A 50 1.76 -0.64 -1.21
N VAL A 51 1.97 0.63 -0.89
CA VAL A 51 3.24 1.11 -0.35
C VAL A 51 3.06 1.37 1.12
N TYR A 52 3.93 0.75 1.92
CA TYR A 52 4.10 1.02 3.33
C TYR A 52 5.19 2.07 3.53
N GLU A 53 4.85 3.19 4.16
CA GLU A 53 5.77 4.27 4.50
C GLU A 53 6.13 4.15 5.98
N LYS A 54 7.39 3.79 6.27
CA LYS A 54 7.85 3.50 7.63
C LYS A 54 7.72 4.71 8.55
N GLU A 55 8.10 5.88 8.05
CA GLU A 55 8.09 7.14 8.81
C GLU A 55 6.69 7.51 9.32
N LEU A 56 5.67 7.28 8.50
CA LEU A 56 4.27 7.59 8.83
C LEU A 56 3.52 6.38 9.40
N ALA A 57 4.17 5.20 9.45
CA ALA A 57 3.55 3.92 9.73
C ALA A 57 2.22 3.68 8.98
N ALA A 58 2.14 4.20 7.75
CA ALA A 58 0.92 4.30 6.97
C ALA A 58 1.00 3.47 5.67
N PHE A 59 -0.16 3.05 5.18
CA PHE A 59 -0.28 2.38 3.89
C PHE A 59 -1.00 3.30 2.91
N LYS A 60 -0.52 3.30 1.67
CA LYS A 60 -1.25 3.87 0.53
C LYS A 60 -1.28 2.89 -0.62
N ARG A 61 -2.24 3.07 -1.53
CA ARG A 61 -2.27 2.29 -2.78
C ARG A 61 -1.01 2.59 -3.59
N ALA A 62 -0.43 1.56 -4.19
CA ALA A 62 0.69 1.74 -5.08
C ALA A 62 0.28 2.57 -6.31
N THR A 63 1.14 3.51 -6.69
CA THR A 63 1.02 4.22 -7.96
C THR A 63 1.54 3.36 -9.11
N PHE A 64 1.11 3.67 -10.34
CA PHE A 64 1.58 2.94 -11.52
C PHE A 64 3.11 2.97 -11.66
N ALA A 65 3.75 4.12 -11.39
CA ALA A 65 5.20 4.27 -11.45
C ALA A 65 5.93 3.36 -10.45
N GLU A 66 5.44 3.28 -9.20
CA GLU A 66 6.01 2.42 -8.16
C GLU A 66 5.85 0.93 -8.51
N GLU A 67 4.72 0.56 -9.12
CA GLU A 67 4.51 -0.79 -9.61
C GLU A 67 5.51 -1.16 -10.71
N GLN A 68 5.74 -0.26 -11.68
CA GLN A 68 6.74 -0.49 -12.75
C GLN A 68 8.16 -0.60 -12.18
N GLN A 69 8.52 0.25 -11.21
CA GLN A 69 9.82 0.20 -10.56
C GLN A 69 10.06 -1.17 -9.92
N ILE A 70 9.13 -1.67 -9.10
CA ILE A 70 9.27 -2.97 -8.43
C ILE A 70 9.31 -4.12 -9.44
N LEU A 71 8.47 -4.09 -10.48
CA LEU A 71 8.50 -5.11 -11.52
C LEU A 71 9.85 -5.15 -12.24
N SER A 72 10.45 -3.98 -12.48
CA SER A 72 11.78 -3.89 -13.10
C SER A 72 12.90 -4.43 -12.21
N GLN A 73 12.82 -4.24 -10.89
CA GLN A 73 13.78 -4.77 -9.91
C GLN A 73 13.67 -6.30 -9.83
N ILE A 74 12.45 -6.82 -9.72
CA ILE A 74 12.18 -8.26 -9.70
C ILE A 74 12.69 -8.93 -10.99
N ALA A 75 12.47 -8.30 -12.16
CA ALA A 75 12.95 -8.81 -13.44
C ALA A 75 14.48 -8.85 -13.54
N LYS A 76 15.19 -8.00 -12.78
CA LYS A 76 16.65 -7.98 -12.70
C LYS A 76 17.22 -8.97 -11.68
N GLY A 77 16.38 -9.66 -10.91
CA GLY A 77 16.80 -10.65 -9.91
C GLY A 77 17.29 -10.06 -8.59
N GLU A 78 16.90 -8.82 -8.27
CA GLU A 78 17.14 -8.16 -6.96
C GLU A 78 16.09 -8.54 -5.91
#